data_AF-A0A2S0M0W8-F1
#
_entry.id   AF-A0A2S0M0W8-F1
#
_cell.length_a   1.000
_cell.length_b   1.000
_cell.length_c   1.000
_cell.angle_alpha   90.00
_cell.angle_beta   90.00
_cell.angle_gamma   90.00
#
_symmetry.space_group_name_H-M   'P 1'
#
loop_
_entity.id
_entity.type
_entity.pdbx_description
1 polymer ?
#
loop_
_entity_poly.entity_id
_entity_poly.type
_entity_poly.pdbx_seq_one_letter_code
_entity_poly.pdbx_strand_id
1 'polypeptide(L)'
;MSLDEGKFLVSNNEIAQMVASLRELDRQFQSANNAVLADPELHGAYIRHTGVVSTIVGHWVTGLLERNVHADHSLPPILELALGPYLDAEMTHDRSDAEEQLYRRWLAGRDVPLSPEQRAAFSQRLEAARPGH
;
A
#
# COMPACT_ATOMS: atom_id res chain seq x y z
N MET A 1 -8.33 -21.57 20.93
CA MET A 1 -6.92 -21.70 20.54
C MET A 1 -6.50 -20.32 20.07
N SER A 2 -5.88 -19.53 20.95
CA SER A 2 -5.35 -18.21 20.61
C SER A 2 -4.15 -18.46 19.72
N LEU A 3 -4.21 -18.05 18.45
CA LEU A 3 -3.00 -17.97 17.64
C LEU A 3 -2.20 -16.83 18.24
N ASP A 4 -1.07 -17.15 18.88
CA ASP A 4 -0.05 -16.15 19.17
C ASP A 4 0.27 -15.45 17.84
N GLU A 5 0.26 -14.11 17.83
CA GLU A 5 0.62 -13.31 16.66
C GLU A 5 2.05 -13.64 16.23
N GLY A 6 2.18 -14.66 15.37
CA GLY A 6 3.46 -15.05 14.80
C GLY A 6 3.96 -13.93 13.89
N LYS A 7 5.13 -13.38 14.21
CA LYS A 7 5.86 -12.53 13.27
C LYS A 7 6.39 -13.41 12.14
N PHE A 8 5.72 -13.40 10.99
CA PHE A 8 6.23 -14.07 9.79
C PHE A 8 7.29 -13.18 9.13
N LEU A 9 8.48 -13.74 8.93
CA LEU A 9 9.50 -13.13 8.07
C LEU A 9 9.13 -13.45 6.62
N VAL A 10 8.51 -12.49 5.96
CA VAL A 10 8.23 -12.56 4.51
C VAL A 10 9.27 -11.71 3.79
N SER A 11 9.90 -12.25 2.75
CA SER A 11 10.88 -11.49 1.98
C SER A 11 10.21 -10.38 1.17
N ASN A 12 10.93 -9.29 0.91
CA ASN A 12 10.42 -8.19 0.09
C ASN A 12 10.02 -8.65 -1.33
N ASN A 13 10.68 -9.68 -1.86
CA ASN A 13 10.37 -10.25 -3.16
C ASN A 13 9.01 -10.98 -3.16
N GLU A 14 8.71 -11.76 -2.11
CA GLU A 14 7.42 -12.46 -1.99
C GLU A 14 6.26 -11.46 -1.87
N ILE A 15 6.44 -10.35 -1.15
CA ILE A 15 5.41 -9.32 -1.04
C ILE A 15 5.26 -8.56 -2.36
N ALA A 16 6.36 -8.23 -3.05
CA ALA A 16 6.30 -7.64 -4.38
C ALA A 16 5.57 -8.57 -5.38
N GLN A 17 5.81 -9.88 -5.32
CA GLN A 17 5.09 -10.87 -6.12
C GLN A 17 3.60 -10.90 -5.75
N MET A 18 3.25 -10.84 -4.46
CA MET A 18 1.86 -10.77 -4.03
C MET A 18 1.16 -9.52 -4.59
N VAL A 19 1.82 -8.36 -4.55
CA VAL A 19 1.29 -7.11 -5.15
C VAL A 19 1.11 -7.26 -6.66
N ALA A 20 2.09 -7.83 -7.37
CA ALA A 20 1.99 -8.05 -8.80
C ALA A 20 0.83 -9.00 -9.16
N SER A 21 0.67 -10.09 -8.41
CA SER A 21 -0.42 -11.06 -8.58
C SER A 21 -1.80 -10.46 -8.31
N LEU A 22 -1.94 -9.58 -7.31
CA LEU A 22 -3.21 -8.88 -7.06
C LEU A 22 -3.60 -7.99 -8.22
N ARG A 23 -2.65 -7.21 -8.76
CA ARG A 23 -2.93 -6.31 -9.88
C ARG A 23 -3.24 -7.05 -11.17
N GLU A 24 -2.60 -8.20 -11.38
CA GLU A 24 -2.95 -9.12 -12.45
C GLU A 24 -4.39 -9.60 -12.30
N LEU A 25 -4.77 -10.06 -11.09
CA LEU A 25 -6.13 -10.45 -10.79
C LEU A 25 -7.12 -9.30 -11.02
N ASP A 26 -6.83 -8.09 -10.55
CA ASP A 26 -7.71 -6.94 -10.72
C ASP A 26 -7.95 -6.62 -12.20
N ARG A 27 -6.88 -6.62 -13.01
CA ARG A 27 -7.00 -6.42 -14.45
C ARG A 27 -7.76 -7.57 -15.11
N GLN A 28 -7.53 -8.82 -14.69
CA GLN A 28 -8.27 -9.96 -15.22
C GLN A 28 -9.74 -9.91 -14.85
N PHE A 29 -10.11 -9.45 -13.65
CA PHE A 29 -11.50 -9.25 -13.24
C PHE A 29 -12.16 -8.10 -14.00
N GLN A 30 -11.44 -6.99 -14.23
CA GLN A 30 -11.92 -5.89 -15.06
C GLN A 30 -12.10 -6.30 -16.53
N SER A 31 -11.22 -7.19 -17.02
CA SER A 31 -11.27 -7.71 -18.40
C SER A 31 -12.24 -8.89 -18.54
N ALA A 32 -12.51 -9.63 -17.47
CA ALA A 32 -13.46 -10.72 -17.46
C ALA A 32 -14.85 -10.14 -17.66
N ASN A 33 -15.50 -10.63 -18.70
CA ASN A 33 -16.78 -10.14 -19.22
C ASN A 33 -17.78 -9.84 -18.09
N ASN A 34 -18.63 -8.81 -18.26
CA ASN A 34 -19.61 -8.31 -17.27
C ASN A 34 -20.43 -9.41 -16.56
N ALA A 35 -20.56 -10.60 -17.14
CA ALA A 35 -21.19 -11.77 -16.54
C ALA A 35 -20.53 -12.28 -15.24
N VAL A 36 -19.20 -12.17 -15.09
CA VAL A 36 -18.47 -12.59 -13.87
C VAL A 36 -18.66 -11.56 -12.74
N LEU A 37 -18.68 -10.27 -13.08
CA LEU A 37 -19.01 -9.18 -12.14
C LEU A 37 -20.51 -9.14 -11.80
N ALA A 38 -21.37 -9.73 -12.64
CA ALA A 38 -22.80 -9.81 -12.43
C ALA A 38 -23.20 -10.92 -11.43
N ASP A 39 -22.30 -11.83 -11.07
CA ASP A 39 -22.49 -12.77 -9.96
C ASP A 39 -22.22 -12.03 -8.62
N PRO A 40 -23.26 -11.75 -7.81
CA PRO A 40 -23.10 -10.96 -6.60
C PRO A 40 -22.27 -11.67 -5.53
N GLU A 41 -22.28 -13.01 -5.48
CA GLU A 41 -21.52 -13.77 -4.48
C GLU A 41 -20.03 -13.76 -4.82
N LEU A 42 -19.69 -14.01 -6.09
CA LEU A 42 -18.32 -13.97 -6.58
C LEU A 42 -17.74 -12.55 -6.49
N HIS A 43 -18.51 -11.54 -6.91
CA HIS A 43 -18.09 -10.15 -6.79
C HIS A 43 -17.87 -9.73 -5.33
N GLY A 44 -18.78 -10.13 -4.43
CA GLY A 44 -18.64 -9.88 -3.00
C GLY A 44 -17.43 -10.58 -2.37
N ALA A 45 -17.14 -11.83 -2.78
CA ALA A 45 -15.95 -12.56 -2.32
C ALA A 45 -14.65 -11.90 -2.82
N TYR A 46 -14.63 -11.46 -4.08
CA TYR A 46 -13.50 -10.75 -4.67
C TYR A 46 -13.23 -9.42 -3.96
N ILE A 47 -14.25 -8.57 -3.73
CA ILE A 47 -14.09 -7.31 -2.98
C ILE A 47 -13.53 -7.55 -1.58
N ARG A 48 -14.03 -8.56 -0.86
CA ARG A 48 -13.50 -8.88 0.47
C ARG A 48 -12.05 -9.33 0.41
N HIS A 49 -11.70 -10.15 -0.57
CA HIS A 49 -10.33 -10.63 -0.75
C HIS A 49 -9.38 -9.48 -1.08
N THR A 50 -9.71 -8.65 -2.07
CA THR A 50 -8.88 -7.50 -2.46
C THR A 50 -8.74 -6.49 -1.33
N GLY A 51 -9.80 -6.25 -0.55
CA GLY A 51 -9.75 -5.40 0.64
C GLY A 51 -8.73 -5.90 1.67
N VAL A 52 -8.83 -7.15 2.10
CA VAL A 52 -7.92 -7.74 3.10
C VAL A 52 -6.47 -7.69 2.63
N VAL A 53 -6.21 -8.09 1.38
CA VAL A 53 -4.84 -8.12 0.88
C VAL A 53 -4.30 -6.69 0.67
N SER A 54 -5.14 -5.74 0.23
CA SER A 54 -4.75 -4.33 0.10
C SER A 54 -4.36 -3.71 1.44
N THR A 55 -5.06 -4.03 2.54
CA THR A 55 -4.68 -3.58 3.89
C THR A 55 -3.32 -4.13 4.31
N ILE A 56 -3.07 -5.43 4.09
CA ILE A 56 -1.79 -6.07 4.44
C ILE A 56 -0.65 -5.43 3.65
N VAL A 57 -0.83 -5.29 2.33
CA VAL A 57 0.13 -4.63 1.44
C VAL A 57 0.37 -3.19 1.88
N GLY A 58 -0.70 -2.44 2.17
CA GLY A 58 -0.62 -1.05 2.57
C GLY A 58 0.22 -0.86 3.85
N HIS A 59 -0.01 -1.68 4.88
CA HIS A 59 0.80 -1.65 6.10
C HIS A 59 2.26 -2.00 5.83
N TRP A 60 2.53 -3.04 5.02
CA TRP A 60 3.89 -3.42 4.70
C TRP A 60 4.63 -2.35 3.89
N VAL A 61 3.98 -1.77 2.88
CA VAL A 61 4.53 -0.68 2.06
C VAL A 61 4.84 0.52 2.94
N THR A 62 3.92 0.93 3.82
CA THR A 62 4.16 2.04 4.76
C THR A 62 5.41 1.78 5.60
N GLY A 63 5.49 0.63 6.26
CA GLY A 63 6.66 0.31 7.09
C GLY A 63 7.96 0.20 6.30
N LEU A 64 7.91 -0.31 5.06
CA LEU A 64 9.08 -0.36 4.18
C LEU A 64 9.56 1.05 3.82
N LEU A 65 8.64 1.94 3.45
CA LEU A 65 8.95 3.33 3.11
C LEU A 65 9.51 4.08 4.32
N GLU A 66 8.88 3.97 5.49
CA GLU A 66 9.34 4.61 6.74
C GLU A 66 10.79 4.22 7.09
N ARG A 67 11.16 2.95 6.89
CA ARG A 67 12.52 2.44 7.14
C ARG A 67 13.55 2.87 6.09
N ASN A 68 13.12 3.16 4.88
CA ASN A 68 14.00 3.44 3.74
C ASN A 68 13.91 4.89 3.24
N VAL A 69 13.23 5.78 3.98
CA VAL A 69 13.10 7.17 3.55
C VAL A 69 14.44 7.89 3.71
N HIS A 70 14.98 8.34 2.58
CA HIS A 70 16.22 9.12 2.54
C HIS A 70 15.94 10.60 2.85
N ALA A 71 16.98 11.36 3.18
CA ALA A 71 16.86 12.79 3.53
C ALA A 71 16.28 13.64 2.38
N ASP A 72 16.48 13.19 1.14
CA ASP A 72 15.92 13.79 -0.08
C ASP A 72 14.58 13.18 -0.50
N HIS A 73 14.01 12.28 0.31
CA HIS A 73 12.82 11.49 0.00
C HIS A 73 12.93 10.68 -1.31
N SER A 74 14.15 10.40 -1.78
CA SER A 74 14.34 9.55 -2.95
C SER A 74 14.00 8.09 -2.60
N LEU A 75 13.30 7.43 -3.52
CA LEU A 75 13.05 5.99 -3.45
C LEU A 75 14.21 5.24 -4.12
N PRO A 76 14.79 4.22 -3.48
CA PRO A 76 15.75 3.33 -4.14
C PRO A 76 15.16 2.78 -5.45
N PRO A 77 15.93 2.70 -6.56
CA PRO A 77 15.40 2.33 -7.89
C PRO A 77 14.63 1.02 -7.93
N ILE A 78 15.02 0.03 -7.11
CA ILE A 78 14.32 -1.26 -7.03
C ILE A 78 12.94 -1.14 -6.37
N LEU A 79 12.79 -0.25 -5.38
CA LEU A 79 11.52 0.03 -4.74
C LEU A 79 10.64 0.89 -5.65
N GLU A 80 11.23 1.84 -6.38
CA GLU A 80 10.53 2.62 -7.41
C GLU A 80 9.94 1.71 -8.49
N LEU A 81 10.72 0.74 -9.00
CA LEU A 81 10.24 -0.23 -9.99
C LEU A 81 9.07 -1.09 -9.47
N ALA A 82 9.14 -1.53 -8.22
CA ALA A 82 8.14 -2.43 -7.64
C ALA A 82 6.88 -1.70 -7.15
N LEU A 83 7.04 -0.53 -6.54
CA LEU A 83 5.97 0.19 -5.84
C LEU A 83 5.45 1.40 -6.59
N GLY A 84 6.18 1.95 -7.56
CA GLY A 84 5.79 3.13 -8.32
C GLY A 84 4.35 3.06 -8.81
N PRO A 85 3.95 2.03 -9.58
CA PRO A 85 2.59 1.98 -10.09
C PRO A 85 1.53 1.67 -9.01
N TYR A 86 1.91 1.24 -7.79
CA TYR A 86 0.99 1.15 -6.63
C TYR A 86 0.81 2.52 -5.98
N LEU A 87 1.88 3.30 -5.87
CA LEU A 87 1.87 4.67 -5.34
C LEU A 87 1.14 5.64 -6.27
N ASP A 88 1.24 5.41 -7.58
CA ASP A 88 0.63 6.25 -8.62
C ASP A 88 -0.82 5.83 -8.96
N ALA A 89 -1.35 4.78 -8.32
CA ALA A 89 -2.73 4.34 -8.51
C ALA A 89 -3.73 5.42 -8.05
N GLU A 90 -4.94 5.45 -8.62
CA GLU A 90 -5.95 6.45 -8.27
C GLU A 90 -6.26 6.47 -6.76
N MET A 91 -6.52 7.67 -6.24
CA MET A 91 -6.88 7.80 -4.83
C MET A 91 -8.22 7.16 -4.56
N THR A 92 -8.31 6.40 -3.47
CA THR A 92 -9.59 5.86 -3.03
C THR A 92 -10.48 6.96 -2.43
N HIS A 93 -11.79 6.71 -2.46
CA HIS A 93 -12.80 7.61 -1.91
C HIS A 93 -13.03 7.39 -0.40
N ASP A 94 -12.50 6.30 0.17
CA ASP A 94 -12.49 6.10 1.62
C ASP A 94 -11.49 7.05 2.26
N ARG A 95 -11.98 7.85 3.22
CA ARG A 95 -11.20 8.89 3.89
C ARG A 95 -9.98 8.35 4.64
N SER A 96 -10.11 7.17 5.26
CA SER A 96 -9.03 6.57 6.07
C SER A 96 -7.88 6.07 5.20
N ASP A 97 -8.21 5.38 4.12
CA ASP A 97 -7.22 4.92 3.14
C ASP A 97 -6.63 6.07 2.32
N ALA A 98 -7.38 7.15 2.07
CA ALA A 98 -6.90 8.31 1.34
C ALA A 98 -5.75 9.04 2.07
N GLU A 99 -5.82 9.16 3.40
CA GLU A 99 -4.74 9.75 4.20
C GLU A 99 -3.48 8.88 4.19
N GLU A 100 -3.65 7.56 4.33
CA GLU A 100 -2.54 6.59 4.24
C GLU A 100 -1.88 6.59 2.85
N GLN A 101 -2.66 6.74 1.77
CA GLN A 101 -2.12 6.88 0.41
C GLN A 101 -1.30 8.18 0.25
N LEU A 102 -1.79 9.30 0.77
CA LEU A 102 -1.04 10.57 0.77
C LEU A 102 0.26 10.45 1.57
N TYR A 103 0.22 9.79 2.71
CA TYR A 103 1.41 9.55 3.53
C TYR A 103 2.46 8.71 2.79
N ARG A 104 2.05 7.59 2.16
CA ARG A 104 2.97 6.75 1.36
C ARG A 104 3.59 7.52 0.19
N ARG A 105 2.78 8.32 -0.52
CA ARG A 105 3.27 9.18 -1.62
C ARG A 105 4.27 10.22 -1.13
N TRP A 106 4.02 10.84 0.02
CA TRP A 106 4.93 11.78 0.64
C TRP A 106 6.26 11.14 1.07
N LEU A 107 6.20 9.94 1.67
CA LEU A 107 7.40 9.16 1.99
C LEU A 107 8.20 8.82 0.71
N ALA A 108 7.51 8.57 -0.39
CA ALA A 108 8.08 8.28 -1.70
C ALA A 108 8.59 9.52 -2.48
N GLY A 109 8.52 10.72 -1.89
CA GLY A 109 8.95 11.96 -2.55
C GLY A 109 8.05 12.40 -3.71
N ARG A 110 6.82 11.86 -3.83
CA ARG A 110 5.85 12.30 -4.83
C ARG A 110 5.35 13.70 -4.49
N ASP A 111 5.06 14.48 -5.51
CA ASP A 111 4.45 15.81 -5.32
C ASP A 111 2.98 15.63 -4.91
N VAL A 112 2.72 15.86 -3.61
CA VAL A 112 1.38 15.78 -3.02
C VAL A 112 1.00 17.12 -2.38
N PRO A 113 -0.24 17.59 -2.59
CA PRO A 113 -0.71 18.87 -2.06
C PRO A 113 -1.05 18.73 -0.56
N LEU A 114 -0.03 18.70 0.29
CA LEU A 114 -0.20 18.62 1.75
C LEU A 114 -0.26 20.01 2.37
N SER A 115 -1.23 20.18 3.27
CA SER A 115 -1.29 21.34 4.18
C SER A 115 -0.09 21.33 5.15
N PRO A 116 0.25 22.48 5.76
CA PRO A 116 1.30 22.55 6.78
C PRO A 116 1.04 21.60 7.96
N GLU A 117 -0.22 21.47 8.38
CA GLU A 117 -0.63 20.57 9.47
C GLU A 117 -0.40 19.10 9.10
N GLN A 118 -0.76 18.70 7.88
CA GLN A 118 -0.53 17.34 7.39
C GLN A 118 0.97 17.01 7.32
N ARG A 119 1.80 17.95 6.84
CA ARG A 119 3.27 17.74 6.82
C ARG A 119 3.85 17.58 8.22
N ALA A 120 3.36 18.36 9.19
CA ALA A 120 3.80 18.26 10.58
C ALA A 120 3.41 16.91 11.20
N ALA A 121 2.16 16.48 10.99
CA ALA A 121 1.67 15.18 11.46
C ALA A 121 2.45 14.01 10.83
N PHE A 122 2.68 14.05 9.52
CA PHE A 122 3.44 13.02 8.80
C PHE A 122 4.90 12.95 9.26
N SER A 123 5.54 14.11 9.46
CA SER A 123 6.91 14.16 10.01
C SER A 123 6.96 13.58 11.42
N GLN A 124 6.00 13.92 12.28
CA GLN A 124 5.95 13.38 13.65
C GLN A 124 5.76 11.86 13.65
N ARG A 125 4.88 11.33 12.78
CA ARG A 125 4.68 9.90 12.62
C ARG A 125 5.95 9.20 12.15
N LEU A 126 6.62 9.76 11.16
CA LEU A 126 7.87 9.21 10.65
C LEU A 126 8.97 9.17 11.73
N GLU A 127 9.13 10.24 12.51
CA GLU A 127 10.08 10.27 13.62
C GLU A 127 9.74 9.23 14.70
N ALA A 128 8.46 9.02 15.01
CA ALA A 128 8.04 7.97 15.95
C ALA A 128 8.26 6.55 15.39
N ALA A 129 8.18 6.37 14.07
CA ALA A 129 8.37 5.09 13.39
C ALA A 129 9.86 4.72 13.22
N ARG A 130 10.76 5.71 13.25
CA ARG A 130 12.21 5.49 13.22
C ARG A 130 12.68 4.94 14.58
N PRO A 131 13.23 3.72 14.65
CA PRO A 131 13.88 3.29 15.88
C PRO A 131 15.07 4.23 16.14
N GLY A 132 15.12 4.80 17.36
CA GLY A 132 16.30 5.52 17.83
C GLY A 132 17.55 4.68 17.59
N HIS A 133 18.58 5.31 17.03
CA HIS A 133 19.84 4.67 16.66
C HIS A 133 20.47 3.88 17.81
#